data_AF-Q99ZJ0-F1
#
_entry.id   AF-Q99ZJ0-F1
#
_cell.length_a   1.000
_cell.length_b   1.000
_cell.length_c   1.000
_cell.angle_alpha   90.00
_cell.angle_beta   90.00
_cell.angle_gamma   90.00
#
_symmetry.space_group_name_H-M   'P 1'
#
loop_
_entity.id
_entity.type
_entity.pdbx_description
1 polymer ?
#
loop_
_entity_poly.entity_id
_entity_poly.type
_entity_poly.pdbx_seq_one_letter_code
_entity_poly.pdbx_strand_id
1 'polypeptide(L)'
;MIIKKKAKVKYLLHKGKHGFLRGIFSRTTIIVLLIILQLVFLFQSYAWMEQYRVWITILESVFAITIVLYLVNSDMDAISRMTWLILIMIAPLLGSLFLIYTKLDWGYRGLKQRINHLVDLSAPYLSDDDAILEVLKDSTSTTYHLVQYLERSRGNFPIYNNTRVTYFPTGETFFDSLKEQLFLAKKYIFLEFFIIAEGQMWGEILSILEKKVSEGVEVRVLFDGMNELSTLSSDYAKRLEQIGIKAKSFLPISPFISTYYNYRDHRKIVVIDGEVSFTGGINLADEYINEVERFGHWKDAGLMLEGEATDSFLILFLQMWSITEKELIIDPYLSDHSLKLPSDGYVIPYGDSPLDTDKIGKNVYIDILNHAKEYVYIMTPYLILDSEMEHALRFASERGVDIRIIMPGVPDKGVPYALAKTYYKALMSSGVKIYEYQPGFVHSKVFISDNTKAVVGTINLDYRSLYHHFECATYLYRVSVIADIVNDFNEAQKQSLLMTSDHLTQRPWYQKLIGLLVRIIAPLL
;
A
#
# COMPACT_ATOMS: atom_id res chain seq x y z
N MET A 1 -0.77 -36.26 -5.05
CA MET A 1 -1.04 -36.53 -3.62
C MET A 1 0.14 -36.02 -2.79
N ILE A 2 0.21 -34.70 -2.59
CA ILE A 2 1.23 -34.08 -1.74
C ILE A 2 0.69 -34.10 -0.31
N ILE A 3 1.43 -34.70 0.61
CA ILE A 3 1.09 -34.65 2.04
C ILE A 3 1.30 -33.21 2.49
N LYS A 4 0.24 -32.55 3.00
CA LYS A 4 0.35 -31.26 3.73
C LYS A 4 1.24 -31.44 4.96
N LYS A 5 2.56 -31.40 4.78
CA LYS A 5 3.52 -31.32 5.87
C LYS A 5 3.40 -29.91 6.45
N LYS A 6 2.61 -29.78 7.53
CA LYS A 6 2.68 -28.60 8.40
C LYS A 6 4.16 -28.38 8.76
N ALA A 7 4.71 -27.24 8.37
CA ALA A 7 6.06 -26.90 8.76
C ALA A 7 6.10 -26.73 10.28
N LYS A 8 7.24 -27.03 10.92
CA LYS A 8 7.37 -26.78 12.36
C LYS A 8 7.41 -25.27 12.57
N VAL A 9 6.47 -24.70 13.31
CA VAL A 9 6.44 -23.25 13.58
C VAL A 9 7.72 -22.82 14.31
N LYS A 10 8.40 -21.78 13.80
CA LYS A 10 9.59 -21.17 14.40
C LYS A 10 9.33 -19.74 14.86
N TYR A 11 9.96 -19.37 15.97
CA TYR A 11 9.92 -18.02 16.55
C TYR A 11 11.36 -17.55 16.80
N LEU A 12 11.66 -16.29 16.48
CA LEU A 12 12.94 -15.61 16.74
C LEU A 12 12.81 -14.59 17.88
N LEU A 13 11.60 -14.17 18.25
CA LEU A 13 11.35 -13.38 19.45
C LEU A 13 11.18 -14.32 20.65
N HIS A 14 12.03 -14.15 21.67
CA HIS A 14 11.81 -14.79 22.96
C HIS A 14 10.85 -13.94 23.79
N LYS A 15 9.74 -14.54 24.26
CA LYS A 15 8.83 -13.92 25.24
C LYS A 15 9.52 -13.74 26.61
N GLY A 16 10.30 -12.66 26.74
CA GLY A 16 10.96 -12.27 27.98
C GLY A 16 9.99 -11.65 28.97
N LYS A 17 10.07 -12.04 30.25
CA LYS A 17 9.32 -11.40 31.34
C LYS A 17 9.84 -9.97 31.57
N HIS A 18 9.01 -8.96 31.31
CA HIS A 18 9.34 -7.57 31.63
C HIS A 18 9.28 -7.32 33.14
N GLY A 19 10.44 -7.09 33.76
CA GLY A 19 10.55 -6.79 35.19
C GLY A 19 10.21 -5.34 35.54
N PHE A 20 9.34 -5.16 36.54
CA PHE A 20 8.87 -3.88 37.10
C PHE A 20 10.00 -2.89 37.44
N LEU A 21 11.17 -3.39 37.85
CA LEU A 21 12.31 -2.58 38.31
C LEU A 21 13.03 -1.76 37.22
N ARG A 22 12.65 -1.87 35.93
CA ARG A 22 13.24 -1.05 34.85
C ARG A 22 12.57 0.33 34.70
N GLY A 23 11.45 0.59 35.38
CA GLY A 23 10.65 1.81 35.20
C GLY A 23 11.34 3.10 35.65
N ILE A 24 11.99 3.08 36.82
CA ILE A 24 12.51 4.29 37.48
C ILE A 24 13.71 4.89 36.72
N PHE A 25 14.61 4.05 36.20
CA PHE A 25 15.75 4.45 35.34
C PHE A 25 15.52 4.12 33.85
N SER A 26 14.27 4.17 33.39
CA SER A 26 13.95 3.95 31.97
C SER A 26 14.41 5.13 31.10
N ARG A 27 14.67 4.87 29.81
CA ARG A 27 14.80 5.96 28.81
C ARG A 27 13.60 6.91 28.85
N THR A 28 12.41 6.39 29.15
CA THR A 28 11.16 7.14 29.29
C THR A 28 11.25 8.21 30.37
N THR A 29 11.81 7.92 31.56
CA THR A 29 11.99 8.92 32.63
C THR A 29 12.87 10.09 32.17
N ILE A 30 13.98 9.79 31.48
CA ILE A 30 14.91 10.79 30.94
C ILE A 30 14.22 11.63 29.85
N ILE A 31 13.47 10.98 28.94
CA ILE A 31 12.70 11.66 27.89
C ILE A 31 11.66 12.60 28.49
N VAL A 32 10.89 12.16 29.50
CA VAL A 32 9.89 13.01 30.18
C VAL A 32 10.55 14.22 30.86
N LEU A 33 11.70 14.03 31.50
CA LEU A 33 12.42 15.13 32.16
C LEU A 33 13.01 16.12 31.13
N LEU A 34 13.52 15.64 30.01
CA LEU A 34 13.96 16.47 28.89
C LEU A 34 12.79 17.25 28.25
N ILE A 35 11.62 16.63 28.09
CA ILE A 35 10.41 17.30 27.60
C ILE A 35 9.99 18.42 28.57
N ILE A 36 9.99 18.17 29.89
CA ILE A 36 9.68 19.21 30.88
C ILE A 36 10.69 20.36 30.81
N LEU A 37 11.99 20.06 30.73
CA LEU A 37 13.03 21.08 30.60
C LEU A 37 12.86 21.91 29.31
N GLN A 38 12.52 21.26 28.20
CA GLN A 38 12.25 21.90 26.91
C GLN A 38 11.01 22.79 26.97
N LEU A 39 9.93 22.37 27.64
CA LEU A 39 8.74 23.19 27.85
C LEU A 39 9.02 24.43 28.74
N VAL A 40 9.81 24.27 29.81
CA VAL A 40 10.25 25.40 30.64
C VAL A 40 11.11 26.38 29.84
N PHE A 41 12.06 25.88 29.04
CA PHE A 41 12.88 26.70 28.17
C PHE A 41 12.04 27.46 27.13
N LEU A 42 11.09 26.80 26.48
CA LEU A 42 10.17 27.43 25.52
C LEU A 42 9.31 28.52 26.17
N PHE A 43 8.77 28.27 27.37
CA PHE A 43 7.96 29.25 28.09
C PHE A 43 8.78 30.47 28.52
N GLN A 44 9.99 30.27 29.04
CA GLN A 44 10.92 31.36 29.38
C GLN A 44 11.36 32.15 28.14
N SER A 45 11.65 31.46 27.02
CA SER A 45 11.99 32.10 25.75
C SER A 45 10.84 32.97 25.22
N TYR A 46 9.61 32.47 25.29
CA TYR A 46 8.41 33.21 24.91
C TYR A 46 8.20 34.46 25.78
N ALA A 47 8.32 34.32 27.11
CA ALA A 47 8.21 35.45 28.03
C ALA A 47 9.29 36.53 27.80
N TRP A 48 10.51 36.13 27.43
CA TRP A 48 11.59 37.05 27.06
C TRP A 48 11.38 37.72 25.69
N MET A 49 10.68 37.05 24.76
CA MET A 49 10.37 37.56 23.43
C MET A 49 9.27 38.63 23.40
N GLU A 50 8.45 38.79 24.45
CA GLU A 50 7.37 39.80 24.50
C GLU A 50 7.89 41.24 24.27
N GLN A 51 9.13 41.55 24.67
CA GLN A 51 9.76 42.85 24.41
C GLN A 51 9.96 43.15 22.91
N TYR A 52 9.96 42.14 22.05
CA TYR A 52 10.12 42.23 20.60
C TYR A 52 8.81 42.03 19.84
N ARG A 53 7.66 41.94 20.53
CA ARG A 53 6.36 41.55 19.97
C ARG A 53 5.96 42.30 18.70
N VAL A 54 6.20 43.61 18.60
CA VAL A 54 5.91 44.39 17.38
C VAL A 54 6.71 43.87 16.17
N TRP A 55 8.00 43.61 16.35
CA TRP A 55 8.86 43.08 15.30
C TRP A 55 8.50 41.63 14.94
N ILE A 56 8.12 40.83 15.94
CA ILE A 56 7.63 39.46 15.73
C ILE A 56 6.34 39.47 14.91
N THR A 57 5.35 40.31 15.25
CA THR A 57 4.10 40.42 14.48
C THR A 57 4.35 40.88 13.04
N ILE A 58 5.28 41.81 12.80
CA ILE A 58 5.68 42.23 11.45
C ILE A 58 6.31 41.05 10.70
N LEU A 59 7.25 40.33 11.32
CA LEU A 59 7.92 39.18 10.74
C LEU A 59 6.92 38.06 10.40
N GLU A 60 6.02 37.72 11.31
CA GLU A 60 4.93 36.76 11.12
C GLU A 60 4.01 37.16 9.97
N SER A 61 3.63 38.43 9.89
CA SER A 61 2.78 38.94 8.79
C SER A 61 3.48 38.84 7.43
N VAL A 62 4.77 39.21 7.36
CA VAL A 62 5.57 39.09 6.14
C VAL A 62 5.72 37.63 5.72
N PHE A 63 6.10 36.74 6.65
CA PHE A 63 6.21 35.30 6.39
C PHE A 63 4.86 34.70 5.94
N ALA A 64 3.76 35.01 6.64
CA ALA A 64 2.42 34.56 6.26
C ALA A 64 2.07 34.99 4.83
N ILE A 65 2.20 36.27 4.50
CA ILE A 65 1.87 36.78 3.16
C ILE A 65 2.77 36.12 2.10
N THR A 66 4.08 36.05 2.32
CA THR A 66 5.01 35.42 1.37
C THR A 66 4.69 33.96 1.14
N ILE A 67 4.42 33.19 2.20
CA ILE A 67 4.13 31.75 2.07
C ILE A 67 2.72 31.50 1.53
N VAL A 68 1.72 32.31 1.86
CA VAL A 68 0.39 32.24 1.24
C VAL A 68 0.49 32.48 -0.26
N LEU A 69 1.23 33.50 -0.70
CA LEU A 69 1.49 33.76 -2.12
C LEU A 69 2.23 32.61 -2.79
N TYR A 70 3.25 32.03 -2.13
CA TYR A 70 3.94 30.84 -2.62
C TYR A 70 3.00 29.63 -2.77
N LEU A 71 2.20 29.34 -1.74
CA LEU A 71 1.29 28.19 -1.72
C LEU A 71 0.22 28.30 -2.81
N VAL A 72 -0.42 29.46 -2.96
CA VAL A 72 -1.44 29.69 -4.00
C VAL A 72 -0.87 29.44 -5.40
N ASN A 73 0.37 29.85 -5.66
CA ASN A 73 1.09 29.67 -6.93
C ASN A 73 1.92 28.38 -7.03
N SER A 74 1.80 27.45 -6.07
CA SER A 74 2.55 26.19 -6.09
C SER A 74 1.80 25.08 -6.83
N ASP A 75 2.54 24.19 -7.49
CA ASP A 75 2.04 22.99 -8.18
C ASP A 75 1.53 21.89 -7.21
N MET A 76 1.31 22.25 -5.94
CA MET A 76 0.74 21.33 -4.96
C MET A 76 -0.75 21.15 -5.23
N ASP A 77 -1.26 19.94 -4.99
CA ASP A 77 -2.68 19.67 -5.06
C ASP A 77 -3.46 20.64 -4.15
N ALA A 78 -4.73 20.91 -4.51
CA ALA A 78 -5.52 21.93 -3.82
C ALA A 78 -5.68 21.65 -2.32
N ILE A 79 -5.64 20.38 -1.95
CA ILE A 79 -5.83 19.89 -0.60
C ILE A 79 -4.58 20.13 0.25
N SER A 80 -3.40 19.71 -0.21
CA SER A 80 -2.12 20.02 0.45
C SER A 80 -1.92 21.52 0.62
N ARG A 81 -2.32 22.33 -0.37
CA ARG A 81 -2.29 23.80 -0.25
C ARG A 81 -3.19 24.28 0.89
N MET A 82 -4.45 23.86 0.94
CA MET A 82 -5.38 24.23 2.02
C MET A 82 -4.88 23.80 3.40
N THR A 83 -4.30 22.60 3.51
CA THR A 83 -3.72 22.09 4.75
C THR A 83 -2.58 22.98 5.26
N TRP A 84 -1.64 23.36 4.39
CA TRP A 84 -0.55 24.27 4.79
C TRP A 84 -1.06 25.68 5.13
N LEU A 85 -2.06 26.18 4.39
CA LEU A 85 -2.72 27.45 4.73
C LEU A 85 -3.34 27.41 6.14
N ILE A 86 -4.04 26.33 6.52
CA ILE A 86 -4.61 26.16 7.86
C ILE A 86 -3.51 26.12 8.94
N LEU A 87 -2.42 25.38 8.72
CA LEU A 87 -1.29 25.33 9.67
C LEU A 87 -0.65 26.71 9.87
N ILE A 88 -0.50 27.48 8.80
CA ILE A 88 0.06 28.85 8.84
C ILE A 88 -0.93 29.83 9.47
N MET A 89 -2.24 29.66 9.28
CA MET A 89 -3.25 30.49 9.99
C MET A 89 -3.22 30.27 11.50
N ILE A 90 -2.92 29.05 11.97
CA ILE A 90 -2.84 28.72 13.40
C ILE A 90 -1.51 29.21 14.00
N ALA A 91 -0.39 29.05 13.29
CA ALA A 91 0.93 29.45 13.76
C ALA A 91 1.81 29.92 12.59
N PRO A 92 1.78 31.22 12.21
CA PRO A 92 2.41 31.71 10.98
C PRO A 92 3.89 31.40 10.85
N LEU A 93 4.69 31.71 11.88
CA LEU A 93 6.13 31.48 11.86
C LEU A 93 6.47 29.98 11.86
N LEU A 94 5.88 29.20 12.77
CA LEU A 94 6.15 27.77 12.90
C LEU A 94 5.68 26.98 11.66
N GLY A 95 4.48 27.25 11.16
CA GLY A 95 3.95 26.63 9.94
C GLY A 95 4.78 26.96 8.70
N SER A 96 5.23 28.22 8.57
CA SER A 96 6.11 28.64 7.47
C SER A 96 7.49 27.97 7.53
N LEU A 97 8.12 27.96 8.71
CA LEU A 97 9.41 27.30 8.90
C LEU A 97 9.29 25.78 8.69
N PHE A 98 8.20 25.17 9.14
CA PHE A 98 7.93 23.75 8.92
C PHE A 98 7.72 23.44 7.43
N LEU A 99 6.96 24.26 6.68
CA LEU A 99 6.84 24.12 5.23
C LEU A 99 8.20 24.20 4.54
N ILE A 100 8.99 25.24 4.84
CA ILE A 100 10.34 25.40 4.28
C ILE A 100 11.20 24.16 4.58
N TYR A 101 11.17 23.67 5.82
CA TYR A 101 11.85 22.45 6.22
C TYR A 101 11.39 21.22 5.41
N THR A 102 10.08 20.99 5.25
CA THR A 102 9.58 19.86 4.43
C THR A 102 9.99 19.96 2.96
N LYS A 103 10.08 21.17 2.40
CA LYS A 103 10.55 21.39 1.02
C LYS A 103 12.06 21.21 0.87
N LEU A 104 12.83 21.49 1.93
CA LEU A 104 14.28 21.34 1.97
C LEU A 104 14.75 19.95 2.42
N ASP A 105 13.84 19.05 2.83
CA ASP A 105 14.16 17.74 3.39
C ASP A 105 15.15 16.93 2.52
N TRP A 106 16.37 16.76 3.03
CA TRP A 106 17.44 16.04 2.35
C TRP A 106 17.18 14.53 2.28
N GLY A 107 16.47 13.96 3.26
CA GLY A 107 16.10 12.55 3.28
C GLY A 107 15.10 12.22 2.18
N TYR A 108 14.04 13.03 2.05
CA TYR A 108 13.10 12.92 0.93
C TYR A 108 13.79 13.11 -0.43
N ARG A 109 14.60 14.16 -0.59
CA ARG A 109 15.29 14.44 -1.86
C ARG A 109 16.27 13.33 -2.25
N GLY A 110 17.05 12.82 -1.30
CA GLY A 110 17.99 11.72 -1.51
C GLY A 110 17.29 10.41 -1.86
N LEU A 111 16.23 10.06 -1.11
CA LEU A 111 15.42 8.88 -1.41
C LEU A 111 14.77 8.97 -2.80
N LYS A 112 14.14 10.10 -3.12
CA LYS A 112 13.54 10.37 -4.43
C LYS A 112 14.57 10.24 -5.55
N GLN A 113 15.75 10.85 -5.42
CA GLN A 113 16.82 10.72 -6.41
C GLN A 113 17.31 9.27 -6.55
N ARG A 114 17.47 8.52 -5.44
CA ARG A 114 17.92 7.13 -5.46
C ARG A 114 16.91 6.19 -6.12
N ILE A 115 15.64 6.26 -5.73
CA ILE A 115 14.55 5.48 -6.34
C ILE A 115 14.46 5.77 -7.83
N ASN A 116 14.36 7.05 -8.19
CA ASN A 116 14.29 7.49 -9.58
C ASN A 116 15.45 6.93 -10.43
N HIS A 117 16.68 7.02 -9.93
CA HIS A 117 17.84 6.46 -10.63
C HIS A 117 17.79 4.94 -10.77
N LEU A 118 17.27 4.21 -9.77
CA LEU A 118 17.10 2.75 -9.84
C LEU A 118 16.02 2.34 -10.83
N VAL A 119 14.91 3.08 -10.91
CA VAL A 119 13.88 2.92 -11.94
C VAL A 119 14.48 3.15 -13.33
N ASP A 120 15.15 4.28 -13.54
CA ASP A 120 15.78 4.63 -14.83
C ASP A 120 16.82 3.57 -15.28
N LEU A 121 17.57 2.97 -14.35
CA LEU A 121 18.50 1.86 -14.63
C LEU A 121 17.79 0.54 -14.99
N SER A 122 16.59 0.31 -14.48
CA SER A 122 15.82 -0.92 -14.71
C SER A 122 14.87 -0.86 -15.90
N ALA A 123 14.53 0.34 -16.39
CA ALA A 123 13.58 0.52 -17.49
C ALA A 123 13.86 -0.32 -18.76
N PRO A 124 15.12 -0.58 -19.17
CA PRO A 124 15.42 -1.44 -20.33
C PRO A 124 15.00 -2.91 -20.18
N TYR A 125 14.76 -3.38 -18.96
CA TYR A 125 14.33 -4.77 -18.69
C TYR A 125 12.79 -4.92 -18.67
N LEU A 126 12.05 -3.82 -18.82
CA LEU A 126 10.59 -3.77 -18.76
C LEU A 126 10.00 -3.25 -20.08
N SER A 127 10.46 -3.78 -21.22
CA SER A 127 9.96 -3.38 -22.55
C SER A 127 8.70 -4.14 -22.96
N ASP A 128 7.75 -3.45 -23.58
CA ASP A 128 6.58 -4.07 -24.23
C ASP A 128 6.98 -4.93 -25.44
N ASP A 129 6.18 -5.95 -25.74
CA ASP A 129 6.21 -6.64 -27.04
C ASP A 129 5.37 -5.86 -28.07
N ASP A 130 6.04 -5.29 -29.08
CA ASP A 130 5.43 -4.59 -30.20
C ASP A 130 4.26 -5.37 -30.84
N ALA A 131 4.36 -6.71 -30.92
CA ALA A 131 3.31 -7.55 -31.50
C ALA A 131 2.04 -7.58 -30.64
N ILE A 132 2.15 -7.43 -29.31
CA ILE A 132 1.00 -7.27 -28.42
C ILE A 132 0.36 -5.90 -28.62
N LEU A 133 1.18 -4.86 -28.74
CA LEU A 133 0.70 -3.49 -28.95
C LEU A 133 -0.07 -3.33 -30.26
N GLU A 134 0.41 -3.93 -31.36
CA GLU A 134 -0.31 -3.94 -32.64
C GLU A 134 -1.70 -4.60 -32.52
N VAL A 135 -1.78 -5.79 -31.91
CA VAL A 135 -3.05 -6.52 -31.72
C VAL A 135 -4.04 -5.71 -30.86
N LEU A 136 -3.57 -5.05 -29.80
CA LEU A 136 -4.42 -4.22 -28.97
C LEU A 136 -4.94 -2.98 -29.72
N LYS A 137 -4.08 -2.31 -30.48
CA LYS A 137 -4.40 -1.12 -31.28
C LYS A 137 -5.50 -1.40 -32.30
N ASP A 138 -5.35 -2.48 -33.07
CA ASP A 138 -6.30 -2.86 -34.12
C ASP A 138 -7.64 -3.32 -33.56
N SER A 139 -7.65 -3.87 -32.34
CA SER A 139 -8.90 -4.30 -31.68
C SER A 139 -9.81 -3.14 -31.24
N THR A 140 -9.40 -1.88 -31.40
CA THR A 140 -10.08 -0.66 -30.88
C THR A 140 -10.35 -0.71 -29.36
N SER A 141 -9.54 -1.47 -28.62
CA SER A 141 -9.68 -1.63 -27.18
C SER A 141 -9.26 -0.36 -26.44
N THR A 142 -10.10 0.13 -25.53
CA THR A 142 -9.74 1.25 -24.63
C THR A 142 -8.52 0.92 -23.77
N THR A 143 -8.26 -0.36 -23.54
CA THR A 143 -7.07 -0.87 -22.83
C THR A 143 -5.76 -0.48 -23.53
N TYR A 144 -5.73 -0.33 -24.86
CA TYR A 144 -4.52 0.09 -25.57
C TYR A 144 -3.98 1.44 -25.05
N HIS A 145 -4.86 2.41 -24.78
CA HIS A 145 -4.45 3.71 -24.25
C HIS A 145 -3.98 3.64 -22.80
N LEU A 146 -4.50 2.69 -22.01
CA LEU A 146 -3.98 2.43 -20.66
C LEU A 146 -2.58 1.80 -20.72
N VAL A 147 -2.34 0.85 -21.62
CA VAL A 147 -1.01 0.26 -21.84
C VAL A 147 -0.01 1.35 -22.25
N GLN A 148 -0.34 2.19 -23.23
CA GLN A 148 0.51 3.33 -23.61
C GLN A 148 0.74 4.36 -22.49
N TYR A 149 -0.17 4.45 -21.51
CA TYR A 149 0.06 5.27 -20.32
C TYR A 149 1.04 4.59 -19.35
N LEU A 150 0.94 3.28 -19.17
CA LEU A 150 1.80 2.48 -18.29
C LEU A 150 3.23 2.34 -18.84
N GLU A 151 3.39 2.13 -20.14
CA GLU A 151 4.66 2.18 -20.90
C GLU A 151 5.37 3.54 -20.70
N ARG A 152 4.64 4.64 -20.85
CA ARG A 152 5.18 6.01 -20.75
C ARG A 152 5.29 6.54 -19.33
N SER A 153 4.70 5.85 -18.36
CA SER A 153 4.90 6.16 -16.94
C SER A 153 6.34 5.90 -16.55
N ARG A 154 6.87 6.59 -15.54
CA ARG A 154 8.28 6.43 -15.19
C ARG A 154 8.66 4.99 -14.85
N GLY A 155 7.75 4.24 -14.23
CA GLY A 155 7.98 2.85 -13.85
C GLY A 155 8.15 1.89 -15.02
N ASN A 156 7.64 2.25 -16.21
CA ASN A 156 7.56 1.45 -17.43
C ASN A 156 6.99 0.04 -17.17
N PHE A 157 5.66 -0.12 -17.24
CA PHE A 157 4.98 -1.36 -16.86
C PHE A 157 4.40 -2.09 -18.07
N PRO A 158 5.11 -3.11 -18.61
CA PRO A 158 4.77 -3.74 -19.86
C PRO A 158 3.62 -4.73 -19.75
N ILE A 159 3.01 -5.02 -20.89
CA ILE A 159 1.95 -6.01 -21.05
C ILE A 159 2.48 -7.38 -21.47
N TYR A 160 2.00 -8.40 -20.77
CA TYR A 160 2.38 -9.80 -20.94
C TYR A 160 1.22 -10.64 -21.46
N ASN A 161 1.50 -11.68 -22.25
CA ASN A 161 0.50 -12.64 -22.74
C ASN A 161 0.89 -14.11 -22.47
N ASN A 162 2.13 -14.40 -22.06
CA ASN A 162 2.63 -15.74 -21.71
C ASN A 162 2.68 -15.94 -20.18
N THR A 163 1.62 -15.55 -19.49
CA THR A 163 1.51 -15.66 -18.02
C THR A 163 0.27 -16.45 -17.61
N ARG A 164 0.43 -17.47 -16.77
CA ARG A 164 -0.69 -18.13 -16.10
C ARG A 164 -0.99 -17.41 -14.78
N VAL A 165 -2.27 -17.14 -14.53
CA VAL A 165 -2.74 -16.43 -13.33
C VAL A 165 -3.60 -17.35 -12.48
N THR A 166 -3.27 -17.49 -11.20
CA THR A 166 -4.10 -18.18 -10.20
C THR A 166 -4.62 -17.17 -9.18
N TYR A 167 -5.91 -17.19 -8.90
CA TYR A 167 -6.55 -16.31 -7.91
C TYR A 167 -6.84 -17.03 -6.59
N PHE A 168 -6.63 -16.32 -5.48
CA PHE A 168 -6.91 -16.79 -4.13
C PHE A 168 -7.96 -15.91 -3.47
N PRO A 169 -9.16 -16.45 -3.15
CA PRO A 169 -10.23 -15.71 -2.49
C PRO A 169 -10.01 -15.55 -0.98
N THR A 170 -8.96 -16.16 -0.39
CA THR A 170 -8.69 -16.09 1.04
C THR A 170 -7.20 -16.14 1.32
N GLY A 171 -6.76 -15.61 2.47
CA GLY A 171 -5.35 -15.68 2.87
C GLY A 171 -4.89 -17.10 3.17
N GLU A 172 -5.78 -17.98 3.60
CA GLU A 172 -5.53 -19.40 3.84
C GLU A 172 -5.18 -20.15 2.56
N THR A 173 -5.94 -19.92 1.47
CA THR A 173 -5.69 -20.56 0.18
C THR A 173 -4.41 -20.03 -0.47
N PHE A 174 -4.17 -18.72 -0.37
CA PHE A 174 -2.91 -18.08 -0.74
C PHE A 174 -1.72 -18.65 0.05
N PHE A 175 -1.85 -18.77 1.38
CA PHE A 175 -0.79 -19.25 2.27
C PHE A 175 -0.41 -20.71 2.02
N ASP A 176 -1.40 -21.59 1.78
CA ASP A 176 -1.12 -22.98 1.43
C ASP A 176 -0.37 -23.07 0.08
N SER A 177 -0.79 -22.32 -0.95
CA SER A 177 -0.10 -22.30 -2.25
C SER A 177 1.31 -21.68 -2.15
N LEU A 178 1.46 -20.60 -1.39
CA LEU A 178 2.75 -19.96 -1.13
C LEU A 178 3.72 -20.94 -0.48
N LYS A 179 3.30 -21.72 0.53
CA LYS A 179 4.15 -22.75 1.14
C LYS A 179 4.58 -23.82 0.13
N GLU A 180 3.69 -24.26 -0.76
CA GLU A 180 4.04 -25.23 -1.80
C GLU A 180 5.11 -24.67 -2.75
N GLN A 181 4.97 -23.44 -3.24
CA GLN A 181 5.97 -22.81 -4.11
C GLN A 181 7.31 -22.54 -3.39
N LEU A 182 7.27 -22.09 -2.12
CA LEU A 182 8.47 -21.92 -1.30
C LEU A 182 9.23 -23.25 -1.09
N PHE A 183 8.53 -24.39 -1.06
CA PHE A 183 9.18 -25.71 -1.04
C PHE A 183 9.81 -26.12 -2.40
N LEU A 184 9.30 -25.61 -3.52
CA LEU A 184 9.77 -25.93 -4.87
C LEU A 184 11.00 -25.11 -5.31
N ALA A 185 11.23 -23.94 -4.70
CA ALA A 185 12.34 -23.02 -5.00
C ALA A 185 13.73 -23.68 -5.02
N LYS A 186 14.61 -23.23 -5.93
CA LYS A 186 15.92 -23.83 -6.25
C LYS A 186 17.08 -22.83 -6.34
N LYS A 187 16.82 -21.60 -6.81
CA LYS A 187 17.81 -20.54 -7.01
C LYS A 187 17.70 -19.50 -5.89
N TYR A 188 16.53 -18.86 -5.78
CA TYR A 188 16.31 -17.75 -4.85
C TYR A 188 14.84 -17.55 -4.47
N ILE A 189 14.63 -16.90 -3.33
CA ILE A 189 13.32 -16.53 -2.78
C ILE A 189 13.41 -15.10 -2.24
N PHE A 190 12.64 -14.18 -2.83
CA PHE A 190 12.57 -12.78 -2.42
C PHE A 190 11.17 -12.47 -1.88
N LEU A 191 11.09 -11.90 -0.67
CA LEU A 191 9.86 -11.49 0.00
C LEU A 191 9.92 -10.01 0.35
N GLU A 192 8.84 -9.28 0.10
CA GLU A 192 8.66 -7.87 0.44
C GLU A 192 7.24 -7.66 0.98
N PHE A 193 7.13 -7.22 2.24
CA PHE A 193 5.83 -7.11 2.92
C PHE A 193 5.75 -5.91 3.86
N PHE A 194 4.60 -5.22 3.79
CA PHE A 194 4.27 -4.14 4.73
C PHE A 194 4.20 -4.60 6.20
N ILE A 195 3.59 -5.75 6.49
CA ILE A 195 3.51 -6.31 7.85
C ILE A 195 4.05 -7.73 7.87
N ILE A 196 4.96 -7.98 8.81
CA ILE A 196 5.36 -9.31 9.26
C ILE A 196 5.14 -9.36 10.78
N ALA A 197 4.46 -10.39 11.28
CA ALA A 197 4.28 -10.63 12.71
C ALA A 197 4.61 -12.08 13.06
N GLU A 198 5.27 -12.30 14.20
CA GLU A 198 5.52 -13.67 14.67
C GLU A 198 4.23 -14.37 15.11
N GLY A 199 4.04 -15.57 14.57
CA GLY A 199 2.81 -16.35 14.67
C GLY A 199 2.94 -17.68 13.95
N GLN A 200 1.83 -18.39 13.76
CA GLN A 200 1.77 -19.62 12.98
C GLN A 200 2.13 -19.37 11.50
N MET A 201 1.59 -18.34 10.86
CA MET A 201 1.78 -18.06 9.44
C MET A 201 3.26 -17.81 9.12
N TRP A 202 3.82 -16.76 9.75
CA TRP A 202 5.24 -16.42 9.56
C TRP A 202 6.16 -17.51 10.07
N GLY A 203 5.83 -18.18 11.19
CA GLY A 203 6.67 -19.22 11.75
C GLY A 203 6.71 -20.52 10.93
N GLU A 204 5.67 -20.85 10.16
CA GLU A 204 5.74 -21.90 9.13
C GLU A 204 6.62 -21.47 7.95
N ILE A 205 6.41 -20.25 7.42
CA ILE A 205 7.21 -19.70 6.30
C ILE A 205 8.70 -19.67 6.67
N LEU A 206 9.03 -19.12 7.82
CA LEU A 206 10.40 -18.96 8.31
C LEU A 206 11.16 -20.29 8.39
N SER A 207 10.49 -21.37 8.79
CA SER A 207 11.08 -22.72 8.80
C SER A 207 11.31 -23.30 7.40
N ILE A 208 10.48 -22.93 6.42
CA ILE A 208 10.72 -23.28 5.01
C ILE A 208 11.90 -22.48 4.48
N LEU A 209 11.95 -21.16 4.74
CA LEU A 209 13.04 -20.28 4.32
C LEU A 209 14.39 -20.73 4.91
N GLU A 210 14.47 -21.03 6.21
CA GLU A 210 15.70 -21.56 6.84
C GLU A 210 16.14 -22.89 6.19
N LYS A 211 15.20 -23.79 5.91
CA LYS A 211 15.50 -25.03 5.20
C LYS A 211 16.04 -24.73 3.80
N LYS A 212 15.48 -23.77 3.08
CA LYS A 212 15.93 -23.36 1.75
C LYS A 212 17.31 -22.71 1.75
N VAL A 213 17.62 -21.88 2.74
CA VAL A 213 19.00 -21.40 2.98
C VAL A 213 19.96 -22.58 3.17
N SER A 214 19.58 -23.61 3.94
CA SER A 214 20.42 -24.81 4.11
C SER A 214 20.57 -25.69 2.85
N GLU A 215 19.64 -25.55 1.89
CA GLU A 215 19.72 -26.16 0.55
C GLU A 215 20.53 -25.30 -0.45
N GLY A 216 21.01 -24.12 -0.04
CA GLY A 216 21.82 -23.21 -0.87
C GLY A 216 21.02 -22.13 -1.62
N VAL A 217 19.72 -22.02 -1.40
CA VAL A 217 18.84 -21.02 -2.03
C VAL A 217 19.11 -19.62 -1.43
N GLU A 218 19.29 -18.60 -2.26
CA GLU A 218 19.41 -17.22 -1.77
C GLU A 218 18.04 -16.71 -1.27
N VAL A 219 17.91 -16.42 0.02
CA VAL A 219 16.69 -15.81 0.57
C VAL A 219 16.91 -14.34 0.93
N ARG A 220 16.01 -13.46 0.45
CA ARG A 220 15.95 -12.04 0.83
C ARG A 220 14.58 -11.70 1.41
N VAL A 221 14.56 -10.99 2.53
CA VAL A 221 13.32 -10.49 3.17
C VAL A 221 13.43 -8.98 3.40
N LEU A 222 12.61 -8.22 2.70
CA LEU A 222 12.40 -6.79 2.91
C LEU A 222 11.08 -6.60 3.67
N PHE A 223 11.08 -5.73 4.68
CA PHE A 223 9.87 -5.38 5.41
C PHE A 223 9.85 -3.90 5.81
N ASP A 224 8.67 -3.35 6.00
CA ASP A 224 8.50 -1.94 6.32
C ASP A 224 9.03 -1.59 7.74
N GLY A 225 9.78 -0.50 7.87
CA GLY A 225 10.34 -0.05 9.16
C GLY A 225 9.31 0.27 10.25
N MET A 226 8.02 0.46 9.95
CA MET A 226 6.98 0.57 10.97
C MET A 226 6.75 -0.73 11.76
N ASN A 227 7.20 -1.89 11.26
CA ASN A 227 7.17 -3.14 12.02
C ASN A 227 7.96 -3.02 13.33
N GLU A 228 9.03 -2.22 13.38
CA GLU A 228 9.88 -2.02 14.57
C GLU A 228 9.17 -1.33 15.76
N LEU A 229 8.00 -0.70 15.53
CA LEU A 229 7.16 -0.12 16.58
C LEU A 229 5.94 -0.97 16.95
N SER A 230 5.64 -2.01 16.19
CA SER A 230 4.32 -2.66 16.22
C SER A 230 4.38 -4.17 16.38
N THR A 231 5.12 -4.87 15.52
CA THR A 231 5.09 -6.34 15.38
C THR A 231 6.45 -7.01 15.59
N LEU A 232 7.54 -6.32 15.28
CA LEU A 232 8.91 -6.84 15.30
C LEU A 232 9.82 -5.98 16.21
N SER A 233 10.96 -6.55 16.61
CA SER A 233 12.02 -5.80 17.30
C SER A 233 12.97 -5.12 16.30
N SER A 234 13.62 -4.03 16.72
CA SER A 234 14.59 -3.31 15.86
C SER A 234 15.86 -4.09 15.50
N ASP A 235 16.07 -5.27 16.09
CA ASP A 235 17.12 -6.21 15.73
C ASP A 235 16.65 -7.37 14.83
N TYR A 236 15.38 -7.37 14.38
CA TYR A 236 14.79 -8.52 13.69
C TYR A 236 15.48 -8.89 12.36
N ALA A 237 15.90 -7.90 11.57
CA ALA A 237 16.70 -8.14 10.37
C ALA A 237 17.98 -8.94 10.70
N LYS A 238 18.67 -8.60 11.79
CA LYS A 238 19.87 -9.32 12.25
C LYS A 238 19.58 -10.73 12.75
N ARG A 239 18.37 -10.97 13.28
CA ARG A 239 17.90 -12.32 13.68
C ARG A 239 17.67 -13.22 12.45
N LEU A 240 17.19 -12.65 11.35
CA LEU A 240 17.08 -13.34 10.06
C LEU A 240 18.46 -13.62 9.44
N GLU A 241 19.38 -12.65 9.49
CA GLU A 241 20.77 -12.82 9.03
C GLU A 241 21.51 -13.94 9.79
N GLN A 242 21.25 -14.10 11.09
CA GLN A 242 21.83 -15.17 11.91
C GLN A 242 21.42 -16.59 11.48
N ILE A 243 20.31 -16.74 10.75
CA ILE A 243 19.88 -18.01 10.14
C ILE A 243 20.12 -18.03 8.62
N GLY A 244 20.96 -17.12 8.12
CA GLY A 244 21.40 -17.02 6.73
C GLY A 244 20.40 -16.39 5.75
N ILE A 245 19.28 -15.84 6.25
CA ILE A 245 18.34 -15.05 5.44
C ILE A 245 18.83 -13.61 5.38
N LYS A 246 19.12 -13.09 4.18
CA LYS A 246 19.45 -11.67 4.01
C LYS A 246 18.21 -10.84 4.32
N ALA A 247 18.28 -9.86 5.21
CA ALA A 247 17.09 -9.10 5.60
C ALA A 247 17.33 -7.59 5.69
N LYS A 248 16.32 -6.80 5.34
CA LYS A 248 16.35 -5.33 5.39
C LYS A 248 15.04 -4.78 5.94
N SER A 249 15.17 -3.72 6.74
CA SER A 249 14.08 -2.83 7.12
C SER A 249 14.07 -1.66 6.12
N PHE A 250 12.96 -1.46 5.40
CA PHE A 250 12.79 -0.30 4.52
C PHE A 250 12.50 0.95 5.36
N LEU A 251 13.29 2.01 5.19
CA LEU A 251 13.20 3.26 5.97
C LEU A 251 13.00 2.99 7.48
N PRO A 252 14.01 2.37 8.15
CA PRO A 252 13.97 2.09 9.58
C PRO A 252 13.88 3.39 10.37
N ILE A 253 13.35 3.30 11.58
CA ILE A 253 13.00 4.51 12.34
C ILE A 253 14.24 5.14 12.96
N SER A 254 14.45 6.42 12.62
CA SER A 254 15.60 7.20 13.04
C SER A 254 15.15 8.33 13.99
N PRO A 255 16.00 8.77 14.94
CA PRO A 255 15.63 9.85 15.88
C PRO A 255 15.53 11.23 15.22
N PHE A 256 15.91 11.39 13.95
CA PHE A 256 15.74 12.62 13.20
C PHE A 256 14.31 12.72 12.66
N ILE A 257 13.68 13.88 12.83
CA ILE A 257 12.46 14.24 12.11
C ILE A 257 12.78 14.25 10.61
N SER A 258 11.85 13.79 9.78
CA SER A 258 11.85 13.94 8.33
C SER A 258 10.44 13.65 7.79
N THR A 259 10.09 14.20 6.64
CA THR A 259 8.85 13.85 5.95
C THR A 259 8.89 12.46 5.32
N TYR A 260 10.07 11.83 5.16
CA TYR A 260 10.13 10.54 4.48
C TYR A 260 9.39 9.42 5.22
N TYR A 261 9.12 9.54 6.52
CA TYR A 261 8.33 8.55 7.27
C TYR A 261 6.88 8.44 6.80
N ASN A 262 6.36 9.43 6.08
CA ASN A 262 5.04 9.34 5.45
C ASN A 262 5.06 8.35 4.28
N TYR A 263 6.22 8.17 3.64
CA TYR A 263 6.42 7.19 2.56
C TYR A 263 6.71 5.82 3.16
N ARG A 264 5.73 4.92 3.05
CA ARG A 264 5.84 3.54 3.52
C ARG A 264 5.76 2.57 2.35
N ASP A 265 6.39 1.42 2.53
CA ASP A 265 6.36 0.35 1.56
C ASP A 265 5.17 -0.56 1.86
N HIS A 266 4.04 -0.25 1.21
CA HIS A 266 2.81 -1.02 1.41
C HIS A 266 2.74 -2.25 0.48
N ARG A 267 3.79 -2.52 -0.31
CA ARG A 267 3.81 -3.65 -1.25
C ARG A 267 3.89 -4.99 -0.54
N LYS A 268 3.43 -6.00 -1.28
CA LYS A 268 3.28 -7.41 -0.88
C LYS A 268 3.66 -8.21 -2.11
N ILE A 269 4.94 -8.57 -2.18
CA ILE A 269 5.56 -9.24 -3.32
C ILE A 269 6.31 -10.46 -2.80
N VAL A 270 6.09 -11.61 -3.43
CA VAL A 270 7.00 -12.75 -3.38
C VAL A 270 7.48 -13.03 -4.78
N VAL A 271 8.77 -13.33 -4.96
CA VAL A 271 9.33 -13.84 -6.22
C VAL A 271 10.18 -15.06 -5.93
N ILE A 272 9.98 -16.12 -6.70
CA ILE A 272 10.65 -17.42 -6.55
C ILE A 272 11.29 -17.80 -7.90
N ASP A 273 12.61 -17.96 -7.91
CA ASP A 273 13.46 -18.39 -9.04
C ASP A 273 13.36 -17.58 -10.36
N GLY A 274 12.58 -16.50 -10.37
CA GLY A 274 12.22 -15.70 -11.55
C GLY A 274 11.02 -16.25 -12.31
N GLU A 275 10.43 -17.35 -11.83
CA GLU A 275 9.38 -18.13 -12.52
C GLU A 275 7.99 -17.82 -11.99
N VAL A 276 7.89 -17.64 -10.67
CA VAL A 276 6.63 -17.51 -9.93
C VAL A 276 6.67 -16.27 -9.06
N SER A 277 5.61 -15.49 -9.08
CA SER A 277 5.40 -14.36 -8.17
C SER A 277 4.04 -14.39 -7.49
N PHE A 278 3.95 -13.78 -6.32
CA PHE A 278 2.69 -13.58 -5.58
C PHE A 278 2.48 -12.12 -5.23
N THR A 279 1.23 -11.66 -5.28
CA THR A 279 0.80 -10.36 -4.74
C THR A 279 -0.65 -10.41 -4.23
N GLY A 280 -1.14 -9.33 -3.63
CA GLY A 280 -2.49 -9.23 -3.06
C GLY A 280 -2.54 -8.34 -1.83
N GLY A 281 -3.67 -8.31 -1.12
CA GLY A 281 -3.77 -7.54 0.14
C GLY A 281 -3.08 -8.21 1.34
N ILE A 282 -2.71 -9.48 1.21
CA ILE A 282 -2.37 -10.39 2.30
C ILE A 282 -0.97 -10.11 2.89
N ASN A 283 -0.90 -9.78 4.19
CA ASN A 283 0.37 -9.67 4.93
C ASN A 283 0.75 -10.98 5.63
N LEU A 284 1.96 -11.04 6.19
CA LEU A 284 2.47 -12.23 6.91
C LEU A 284 2.16 -12.14 8.42
N ALA A 285 0.89 -12.29 8.78
CA ALA A 285 0.42 -12.33 10.15
C ALA A 285 -0.82 -13.24 10.31
N ASP A 286 -0.99 -13.85 11.48
CA ASP A 286 -2.01 -14.88 11.74
C ASP A 286 -3.47 -14.42 11.52
N GLU A 287 -3.74 -13.11 11.60
CA GLU A 287 -5.07 -12.54 11.34
C GLU A 287 -5.47 -12.67 9.85
N TYR A 288 -4.51 -12.70 8.92
CA TYR A 288 -4.76 -12.82 7.48
C TYR A 288 -5.09 -14.24 7.03
N ILE A 289 -4.78 -15.24 7.85
CA ILE A 289 -5.13 -16.66 7.63
C ILE A 289 -6.23 -17.13 8.59
N ASN A 290 -6.94 -16.18 9.25
CA ASN A 290 -7.99 -16.43 10.23
C ASN A 290 -7.60 -17.38 11.39
N GLU A 291 -6.31 -17.55 11.68
CA GLU A 291 -5.83 -18.33 12.84
C GLU A 291 -6.06 -17.56 14.15
N VAL A 292 -6.17 -16.23 14.08
CA VAL A 292 -6.65 -15.38 15.18
C VAL A 292 -7.82 -14.49 14.73
N GLU A 293 -8.98 -14.67 15.37
CA GLU A 293 -10.19 -13.90 15.08
C GLU A 293 -10.21 -12.61 15.93
N ARG A 294 -9.68 -11.50 15.37
CA ARG A 294 -9.63 -10.20 16.04
C ARG A 294 -10.75 -9.23 15.64
N PHE A 295 -11.16 -9.28 14.37
CA PHE A 295 -12.14 -8.38 13.76
C PHE A 295 -13.19 -9.17 12.97
N GLY A 296 -13.55 -10.35 13.47
CA GLY A 296 -14.26 -11.36 12.69
C GLY A 296 -13.37 -11.98 11.61
N HIS A 297 -14.00 -12.60 10.61
CA HIS A 297 -13.34 -13.20 9.45
C HIS A 297 -12.70 -12.13 8.56
N TRP A 298 -11.40 -12.28 8.29
CA TRP A 298 -10.65 -11.49 7.33
C TRP A 298 -10.91 -11.99 5.92
N LYS A 299 -11.50 -11.12 5.12
CA LYS A 299 -11.76 -11.34 3.70
C LYS A 299 -10.73 -10.57 2.88
N ASP A 300 -9.72 -11.28 2.37
CA ASP A 300 -8.65 -10.73 1.54
C ASP A 300 -8.58 -11.46 0.18
N ALA A 301 -7.73 -10.97 -0.73
CA ALA A 301 -7.57 -11.50 -2.08
C ALA A 301 -6.09 -11.45 -2.50
N GLY A 302 -5.66 -12.47 -3.26
CA GLY A 302 -4.31 -12.52 -3.82
C GLY A 302 -4.24 -13.20 -5.18
N LEU A 303 -3.10 -13.04 -5.83
CA LEU A 303 -2.73 -13.65 -7.10
C LEU A 303 -1.40 -14.38 -6.98
N MET A 304 -1.26 -15.48 -7.72
CA MET A 304 0.02 -16.03 -8.15
C MET A 304 0.12 -15.89 -9.66
N LEU A 305 1.23 -15.34 -10.14
CA LEU A 305 1.60 -15.29 -11.55
C LEU A 305 2.71 -16.31 -11.81
N GLU A 306 2.63 -17.01 -12.93
CA GLU A 306 3.67 -17.93 -13.40
C GLU A 306 4.01 -17.56 -14.85
N GLY A 307 5.30 -17.37 -15.15
CA GLY A 307 5.79 -16.86 -16.43
C GLY A 307 6.22 -15.39 -16.40
N GLU A 308 6.35 -14.79 -17.59
CA GLU A 308 7.04 -13.53 -17.87
C GLU A 308 6.63 -12.32 -17.01
N ALA A 309 5.36 -12.22 -16.61
CA ALA A 309 4.89 -11.15 -15.73
C ALA A 309 5.56 -11.16 -14.33
N THR A 310 6.23 -12.25 -13.95
CA THR A 310 7.05 -12.28 -12.74
C THR A 310 8.20 -11.28 -12.78
N ASP A 311 8.71 -10.91 -13.96
CA ASP A 311 9.86 -10.02 -14.11
C ASP A 311 9.55 -8.59 -13.63
N SER A 312 8.32 -8.08 -13.85
CA SER A 312 7.87 -6.80 -13.27
C SER A 312 7.94 -6.78 -11.75
N PHE A 313 7.50 -7.85 -11.08
CA PHE A 313 7.57 -7.93 -9.62
C PHE A 313 9.00 -8.17 -9.11
N LEU A 314 9.82 -8.91 -9.86
CA LEU A 314 11.24 -9.07 -9.57
C LEU A 314 11.97 -7.71 -9.60
N ILE A 315 11.70 -6.90 -10.62
CA ILE A 315 12.35 -5.61 -10.81
C ILE A 315 11.87 -4.59 -9.77
N LEU A 316 10.56 -4.54 -9.46
CA LEU A 316 10.03 -3.74 -8.36
C LEU A 316 10.69 -4.10 -7.01
N PHE A 317 10.88 -5.40 -6.73
CA PHE A 317 11.61 -5.85 -5.54
C PHE A 317 13.08 -5.42 -5.55
N LEU A 318 13.78 -5.62 -6.67
CA LEU A 318 15.22 -5.34 -6.78
C LEU A 318 15.53 -3.83 -6.69
N GLN A 319 14.70 -2.98 -7.29
CA GLN A 319 14.76 -1.52 -7.11
C GLN A 319 14.77 -1.14 -5.63
N MET A 320 13.90 -1.77 -4.83
CA MET A 320 13.70 -1.42 -3.43
C MET A 320 14.75 -2.06 -2.51
N TRP A 321 15.19 -3.28 -2.84
CA TRP A 321 16.34 -3.91 -2.21
C TRP A 321 17.64 -3.11 -2.42
N SER A 322 17.84 -2.52 -3.60
CA SER A 322 19.05 -1.77 -3.97
C SER A 322 19.09 -0.31 -3.52
N ILE A 323 18.10 0.20 -2.80
CA ILE A 323 18.12 1.56 -2.22
C ILE A 323 19.39 1.80 -1.40
N THR A 324 19.76 0.82 -0.56
CA THR A 324 20.94 0.88 0.32
C THR A 324 22.18 0.19 -0.25
N GLU A 325 22.06 -0.44 -1.42
CA GLU A 325 23.21 -1.01 -2.13
C GLU A 325 23.94 0.06 -2.94
N LYS A 326 25.14 -0.28 -3.45
CA LYS A 326 25.82 0.56 -4.45
C LYS A 326 25.15 0.43 -5.81
N GLU A 327 24.99 -0.80 -6.27
CA GLU A 327 24.58 -1.15 -7.63
C GLU A 327 23.21 -1.86 -7.64
N LEU A 328 22.57 -1.85 -8.80
CA LEU A 328 21.37 -2.62 -9.11
C LEU A 328 21.80 -3.81 -9.97
N ILE A 329 21.47 -5.02 -9.54
CA ILE A 329 21.90 -6.27 -10.19
C ILE A 329 20.62 -7.02 -10.57
N ILE A 330 20.33 -7.14 -11.86
CA ILE A 330 19.10 -7.74 -12.40
C ILE A 330 19.41 -9.03 -13.18
N ASP A 331 20.35 -9.01 -14.14
CA ASP A 331 20.62 -10.14 -15.06
C ASP A 331 20.67 -11.54 -14.41
N PRO A 332 21.33 -11.77 -13.26
CA PRO A 332 21.44 -13.11 -12.68
C PRO A 332 20.12 -13.67 -12.10
N TYR A 333 19.09 -12.84 -11.98
CA TYR A 333 17.80 -13.17 -11.38
C TYR A 333 16.68 -13.36 -12.41
N LEU A 334 16.79 -12.79 -13.61
CA LEU A 334 15.84 -13.04 -14.69
C LEU A 334 15.80 -14.53 -15.05
N SER A 335 14.63 -15.01 -15.49
CA SER A 335 14.49 -16.38 -16.00
C SER A 335 14.18 -16.42 -17.49
N ASP A 336 14.34 -17.60 -18.09
CA ASP A 336 14.02 -17.83 -19.49
C ASP A 336 12.55 -18.23 -19.65
N HIS A 337 11.71 -17.25 -20.00
CA HIS A 337 10.27 -17.42 -20.21
C HIS A 337 9.92 -17.97 -21.61
N SER A 338 10.89 -18.57 -22.34
CA SER A 338 10.69 -19.12 -23.69
C SER A 338 9.64 -20.24 -23.79
N LEU A 339 9.29 -20.89 -22.69
CA LEU A 339 8.23 -21.90 -22.64
C LEU A 339 6.85 -21.24 -22.68
N LYS A 340 6.07 -21.57 -23.71
CA LYS A 340 4.66 -21.16 -23.79
C LYS A 340 3.82 -21.87 -22.73
N LEU A 341 3.28 -21.11 -21.80
CA LEU A 341 2.33 -21.58 -20.80
C LEU A 341 0.91 -21.63 -21.39
N PRO A 342 -0.01 -22.41 -20.77
CA PRO A 342 -1.44 -22.25 -21.02
C PRO A 342 -1.92 -20.94 -20.35
N SER A 343 -1.71 -19.83 -21.04
CA SER A 343 -2.14 -18.48 -20.67
C SER A 343 -3.32 -18.02 -21.53
N ASP A 344 -4.10 -17.08 -21.01
CA ASP A 344 -5.18 -16.43 -21.75
C ASP A 344 -5.32 -14.96 -21.36
N GLY A 345 -5.74 -14.13 -22.32
CA GLY A 345 -5.81 -12.68 -22.13
C GLY A 345 -4.42 -12.03 -21.98
N TYR A 346 -4.35 -11.02 -21.13
CA TYR A 346 -3.17 -10.21 -20.89
C TYR A 346 -3.04 -9.79 -19.42
N VAL A 347 -1.80 -9.65 -18.97
CA VAL A 347 -1.42 -9.37 -17.57
C VAL A 347 -0.47 -8.18 -17.53
N ILE A 348 -0.72 -7.22 -16.65
CA ILE A 348 0.15 -6.05 -16.43
C ILE A 348 0.38 -5.86 -14.92
N PRO A 349 1.48 -6.39 -14.36
CA PRO A 349 1.91 -6.07 -13.01
C PRO A 349 2.57 -4.69 -12.99
N TYR A 350 2.14 -3.84 -12.06
CA TYR A 350 2.60 -2.46 -11.96
C TYR A 350 2.82 -2.03 -10.52
N GLY A 351 3.65 -1.01 -10.35
CA GLY A 351 3.86 -0.29 -9.10
C GLY A 351 3.22 1.11 -9.12
N ASP A 352 2.94 1.66 -7.95
CA ASP A 352 2.68 3.09 -7.75
C ASP A 352 3.73 3.63 -6.76
N SER A 353 4.16 4.87 -6.98
CA SER A 353 5.29 5.48 -6.26
C SER A 353 4.93 6.89 -5.80
N PRO A 354 5.14 7.21 -4.51
CA PRO A 354 4.82 8.53 -3.98
C PRO A 354 5.92 9.56 -4.30
N LEU A 355 7.00 9.15 -5.00
CA LEU A 355 8.19 9.95 -5.23
C LEU A 355 8.32 10.48 -6.66
N ASP A 356 7.47 10.10 -7.60
CA ASP A 356 7.37 10.70 -8.93
C ASP A 356 6.06 11.51 -9.07
N THR A 357 5.61 11.74 -10.30
CA THR A 357 4.41 12.52 -10.65
C THR A 357 3.23 11.66 -11.07
N ASP A 358 3.46 10.38 -11.33
CA ASP A 358 2.50 9.51 -12.00
C ASP A 358 1.63 8.84 -10.94
N LYS A 359 0.33 9.14 -10.93
CA LYS A 359 -0.62 8.53 -9.98
C LYS A 359 -1.21 7.26 -10.56
N ILE A 360 -0.35 6.27 -10.75
CA ILE A 360 -0.61 5.10 -11.60
C ILE A 360 -1.80 4.31 -11.07
N GLY A 361 -1.83 3.98 -9.77
CA GLY A 361 -2.94 3.25 -9.14
C GLY A 361 -4.26 4.00 -9.25
N LYS A 362 -4.25 5.32 -8.99
CA LYS A 362 -5.44 6.18 -9.16
C LYS A 362 -5.91 6.21 -10.62
N ASN A 363 -5.00 6.39 -11.56
CA ASN A 363 -5.31 6.53 -12.98
C ASN A 363 -5.83 5.21 -13.60
N VAL A 364 -5.31 4.05 -13.16
CA VAL A 364 -5.86 2.74 -13.52
C VAL A 364 -7.31 2.58 -13.04
N TYR A 365 -7.63 3.01 -11.81
CA TYR A 365 -9.00 2.97 -11.31
C TYR A 365 -9.94 3.96 -12.04
N ILE A 366 -9.44 5.15 -12.38
CA ILE A 366 -10.18 6.12 -13.20
C ILE A 366 -10.42 5.59 -14.63
N ASP A 367 -9.46 4.90 -15.25
CA ASP A 367 -9.65 4.23 -16.56
C ASP A 367 -10.81 3.23 -16.52
N ILE A 368 -10.81 2.35 -15.50
CA ILE A 368 -11.86 1.34 -15.32
C ILE A 368 -13.22 2.02 -15.17
N LEU A 369 -13.34 3.02 -14.30
CA LEU A 369 -14.60 3.74 -14.04
C LEU A 369 -15.10 4.52 -15.27
N ASN A 370 -14.20 5.10 -16.06
CA ASN A 370 -14.56 5.85 -17.26
C ASN A 370 -14.97 4.94 -18.42
N HIS A 371 -14.34 3.77 -18.57
CA HIS A 371 -14.57 2.86 -19.69
C HIS A 371 -15.56 1.72 -19.41
N ALA A 372 -15.99 1.53 -18.16
CA ALA A 372 -17.02 0.56 -17.79
C ALA A 372 -18.38 0.85 -18.49
N LYS A 373 -19.03 -0.24 -18.92
CA LYS A 373 -20.29 -0.24 -19.67
C LYS A 373 -21.45 -0.82 -18.88
N GLU A 374 -21.23 -1.89 -18.12
CA GLU A 374 -22.27 -2.63 -17.40
C GLU A 374 -22.11 -2.49 -15.88
N TYR A 375 -20.92 -2.78 -15.35
CA TYR A 375 -20.69 -2.75 -13.90
C TYR A 375 -19.24 -2.43 -13.51
N VAL A 376 -19.06 -1.93 -12.28
CA VAL A 376 -17.78 -1.97 -11.57
C VAL A 376 -17.98 -2.44 -10.14
N TYR A 377 -17.36 -3.55 -9.78
CA TYR A 377 -17.42 -4.16 -8.45
C TYR A 377 -16.09 -3.96 -7.73
N ILE A 378 -16.16 -3.48 -6.49
CA ILE A 378 -15.01 -2.99 -5.72
C ILE A 378 -15.01 -3.63 -4.33
N MET A 379 -13.86 -4.17 -3.90
CA MET A 379 -13.60 -4.47 -2.49
C MET A 379 -12.45 -3.60 -2.00
N THR A 380 -12.62 -2.96 -0.84
CA THR A 380 -11.57 -2.13 -0.21
C THR A 380 -11.78 -2.03 1.31
N PRO A 381 -10.73 -2.02 2.15
CA PRO A 381 -10.87 -1.79 3.59
C PRO A 381 -11.22 -0.34 3.93
N TYR A 382 -10.77 0.61 3.12
CA TYR A 382 -10.85 2.05 3.41
C TYR A 382 -11.43 2.80 2.22
N LEU A 383 -12.24 3.81 2.49
CA LEU A 383 -12.93 4.62 1.49
C LEU A 383 -12.83 6.09 1.89
N ILE A 384 -11.64 6.66 1.68
CA ILE A 384 -11.27 8.02 2.02
C ILE A 384 -10.87 8.74 0.73
N LEU A 385 -11.88 9.12 -0.04
CA LEU A 385 -11.69 9.56 -1.42
C LEU A 385 -11.17 10.99 -1.52
N ASP A 386 -10.40 11.25 -2.57
CA ASP A 386 -10.20 12.59 -3.13
C ASP A 386 -11.38 13.00 -4.02
N SER A 387 -11.36 14.24 -4.49
CA SER A 387 -12.42 14.78 -5.35
C SER A 387 -12.48 14.11 -6.72
N GLU A 388 -11.37 13.57 -7.23
CA GLU A 388 -11.30 12.98 -8.57
C GLU A 388 -11.87 11.56 -8.56
N MET A 389 -11.52 10.75 -7.55
CA MET A 389 -12.10 9.43 -7.30
C MET A 389 -13.56 9.49 -6.86
N GLU A 390 -13.94 10.45 -5.99
CA GLU A 390 -15.36 10.65 -5.64
C GLU A 390 -16.16 11.03 -6.90
N HIS A 391 -15.63 11.92 -7.76
CA HIS A 391 -16.28 12.29 -9.01
C HIS A 391 -16.36 11.10 -9.99
N ALA A 392 -15.27 10.34 -10.20
CA ALA A 392 -15.25 9.21 -11.13
C ALA A 392 -16.24 8.11 -10.75
N LEU A 393 -16.32 7.75 -9.47
CA LEU A 393 -17.29 6.76 -8.96
C LEU A 393 -18.74 7.22 -9.16
N ARG A 394 -19.02 8.50 -8.86
CA ARG A 394 -20.35 9.08 -9.02
C ARG A 394 -20.75 9.19 -10.48
N PHE A 395 -19.87 9.71 -11.33
CA PHE A 395 -20.11 9.88 -12.76
C PHE A 395 -20.33 8.54 -13.47
N ALA A 396 -19.54 7.50 -13.15
CA ALA A 396 -19.76 6.16 -13.69
C ALA A 396 -21.16 5.61 -13.35
N SER A 397 -21.58 5.77 -12.09
CA SER A 397 -22.94 5.42 -11.63
C SER A 397 -24.03 6.26 -12.31
N GLU A 398 -23.81 7.57 -12.47
CA GLU A 398 -24.73 8.51 -13.15
C GLU A 398 -24.83 8.24 -14.67
N ARG A 399 -23.81 7.65 -15.30
CA ARG A 399 -23.88 7.09 -16.67
C ARG A 399 -24.71 5.80 -16.78
N GLY A 400 -25.12 5.19 -15.67
CA GLY A 400 -25.91 3.95 -15.63
C GLY A 400 -25.10 2.66 -15.41
N VAL A 401 -23.81 2.76 -15.07
CA VAL A 401 -22.99 1.58 -14.70
C VAL A 401 -23.35 1.12 -13.29
N ASP A 402 -23.53 -0.19 -13.08
CA ASP A 402 -23.81 -0.75 -11.75
C ASP A 402 -22.55 -0.77 -10.86
N ILE A 403 -22.33 0.31 -10.11
CA ILE A 403 -21.22 0.42 -9.16
C ILE A 403 -21.60 -0.22 -7.82
N ARG A 404 -20.83 -1.22 -7.39
CA ARG A 404 -21.00 -1.89 -6.08
C ARG A 404 -19.69 -1.89 -5.30
N ILE A 405 -19.72 -1.46 -4.05
CA ILE A 405 -18.56 -1.42 -3.15
C ILE A 405 -18.85 -2.27 -1.92
N ILE A 406 -18.01 -3.26 -1.63
CA ILE A 406 -18.01 -3.99 -0.35
C ILE A 406 -16.96 -3.38 0.57
N MET A 407 -17.41 -3.00 1.76
CA MET A 407 -16.64 -2.41 2.85
C MET A 407 -16.64 -3.35 4.08
N PRO A 408 -15.71 -3.21 5.03
CA PRO A 408 -15.75 -3.94 6.30
C PRO A 408 -17.02 -3.65 7.12
N GLY A 409 -17.68 -4.70 7.64
CA GLY A 409 -18.73 -4.56 8.65
C GLY A 409 -18.17 -4.39 10.06
N VAL A 410 -17.03 -5.03 10.35
CA VAL A 410 -16.27 -4.87 11.60
C VAL A 410 -14.98 -4.12 11.30
N PRO A 411 -14.74 -2.91 11.84
CA PRO A 411 -13.55 -2.13 11.53
C PRO A 411 -12.33 -2.53 12.37
N ASP A 412 -11.16 -2.56 11.74
CA ASP A 412 -9.86 -2.66 12.44
C ASP A 412 -9.53 -1.38 13.23
N LYS A 413 -9.92 -0.21 12.68
CA LYS A 413 -9.68 1.13 13.21
C LYS A 413 -10.95 2.00 13.15
N GLY A 414 -11.40 2.48 14.30
CA GLY A 414 -12.63 3.27 14.40
C GLY A 414 -12.61 4.64 13.71
N VAL A 415 -11.44 5.28 13.56
CA VAL A 415 -11.31 6.61 12.94
C VAL A 415 -11.44 6.55 11.41
N PRO A 416 -10.66 5.75 10.65
CA PRO A 416 -10.89 5.52 9.22
C PRO A 416 -12.31 5.05 8.92
N TYR A 417 -12.88 4.16 9.75
CA TYR A 417 -14.27 3.71 9.60
C TYR A 417 -15.28 4.87 9.72
N ALA A 418 -15.18 5.70 10.77
CA ALA A 418 -16.06 6.86 10.94
C ALA A 418 -15.94 7.87 9.79
N LEU A 419 -14.73 8.06 9.27
CA LEU A 419 -14.43 8.90 8.12
C LEU A 419 -15.01 8.35 6.80
N ALA A 420 -14.87 7.05 6.53
CA ALA A 420 -15.41 6.40 5.33
C ALA A 420 -16.93 6.61 5.20
N LYS A 421 -17.65 6.49 6.33
CA LYS A 421 -19.10 6.79 6.43
C LYS A 421 -19.49 8.24 6.10
N THR A 422 -18.54 9.16 5.86
CA THR A 422 -18.84 10.53 5.38
C THR A 422 -19.03 10.60 3.87
N TYR A 423 -18.42 9.68 3.12
CA TYR A 423 -18.52 9.58 1.65
C TYR A 423 -19.79 8.84 1.19
N TYR A 424 -20.26 7.88 2.00
CA TYR A 424 -21.37 6.98 1.63
C TYR A 424 -22.61 7.73 1.13
N LYS A 425 -23.00 8.83 1.79
CA LYS A 425 -24.20 9.60 1.41
C LYS A 425 -24.11 10.15 -0.02
N ALA A 426 -22.95 10.66 -0.43
CA ALA A 426 -22.76 11.23 -1.76
C ALA A 426 -22.79 10.13 -2.83
N LEU A 427 -22.03 9.05 -2.63
CA LEU A 427 -21.98 7.89 -3.52
C LEU A 427 -23.34 7.21 -3.68
N MET A 428 -24.05 6.95 -2.58
CA MET A 428 -25.38 6.33 -2.63
C MET A 428 -26.42 7.23 -3.30
N SER A 429 -26.28 8.56 -3.18
CA SER A 429 -27.19 9.50 -3.86
C SER A 429 -27.00 9.55 -5.38
N SER A 430 -25.85 9.10 -5.91
CA SER A 430 -25.61 8.95 -7.35
C SER A 430 -25.90 7.54 -7.88
N GLY A 431 -26.38 6.62 -7.02
CA GLY A 431 -26.75 5.25 -7.38
C GLY A 431 -25.77 4.14 -6.96
N VAL A 432 -24.61 4.49 -6.37
CA VAL A 432 -23.61 3.50 -5.93
C VAL A 432 -24.17 2.66 -4.78
N LYS A 433 -24.11 1.33 -4.92
CA LYS A 433 -24.56 0.39 -3.88
C LYS A 433 -23.38 0.06 -2.96
N ILE A 434 -23.51 0.39 -1.68
CA ILE A 434 -22.48 0.08 -0.68
C ILE A 434 -22.97 -1.06 0.21
N TYR A 435 -22.15 -2.08 0.35
CA TYR A 435 -22.40 -3.29 1.11
C TYR A 435 -21.40 -3.39 2.27
N GLU A 436 -21.83 -3.86 3.43
CA GLU A 436 -20.93 -4.10 4.57
C GLU A 436 -20.85 -5.57 4.93
N TYR A 437 -19.65 -6.14 4.80
CA TYR A 437 -19.37 -7.54 5.02
C TYR A 437 -19.59 -7.92 6.49
N GLN A 438 -20.67 -8.63 6.78
CA GLN A 438 -21.09 -8.93 8.16
C GLN A 438 -20.16 -9.90 8.92
N PRO A 439 -19.50 -10.89 8.29
CA PRO A 439 -18.62 -11.80 9.02
C PRO A 439 -17.35 -11.17 9.60
N GLY A 440 -16.95 -9.96 9.17
CA GLY A 440 -15.75 -9.32 9.72
C GLY A 440 -15.20 -8.17 8.88
N PHE A 441 -13.93 -8.27 8.51
CA PHE A 441 -13.14 -7.20 7.91
C PHE A 441 -12.74 -7.55 6.46
N VAL A 442 -13.10 -6.70 5.51
CA VAL A 442 -12.67 -6.83 4.11
C VAL A 442 -11.35 -6.10 3.94
N HIS A 443 -10.27 -6.84 3.74
CA HIS A 443 -8.96 -6.30 3.43
C HIS A 443 -8.58 -6.41 1.95
N SER A 444 -9.35 -7.15 1.14
CA SER A 444 -9.19 -7.20 -0.32
C SER A 444 -9.08 -5.81 -0.93
N LYS A 445 -8.17 -5.61 -1.89
CA LYS A 445 -8.12 -4.43 -2.76
C LYS A 445 -8.34 -4.87 -4.19
N VAL A 446 -9.60 -4.83 -4.62
CA VAL A 446 -10.05 -5.45 -5.87
C VAL A 446 -10.96 -4.49 -6.63
N PHE A 447 -10.73 -4.34 -7.93
CA PHE A 447 -11.63 -3.72 -8.89
C PHE A 447 -11.95 -4.73 -9.99
N ILE A 448 -13.20 -4.81 -10.43
CA ILE A 448 -13.64 -5.73 -11.51
C ILE A 448 -14.66 -5.00 -12.37
N SER A 449 -14.58 -5.13 -13.70
CA SER A 449 -15.53 -4.51 -14.61
C SER A 449 -15.83 -5.38 -15.83
N ASP A 450 -17.11 -5.40 -16.22
CA ASP A 450 -17.65 -5.93 -17.47
C ASP A 450 -17.13 -7.34 -17.84
N ASN A 451 -16.91 -8.21 -16.85
CA ASN A 451 -16.30 -9.55 -16.98
C ASN A 451 -14.96 -9.60 -17.78
N THR A 452 -14.31 -8.45 -18.03
CA THR A 452 -13.17 -8.34 -18.97
C THR A 452 -11.97 -7.61 -18.41
N LYS A 453 -12.13 -6.78 -17.37
CA LYS A 453 -11.05 -6.07 -16.67
C LYS A 453 -11.09 -6.39 -15.19
N ALA A 454 -9.94 -6.64 -14.57
CA ALA A 454 -9.82 -6.70 -13.11
C ALA A 454 -8.48 -6.13 -12.63
N VAL A 455 -8.42 -5.70 -11.36
CA VAL A 455 -7.20 -5.36 -10.64
C VAL A 455 -7.24 -6.04 -9.28
N VAL A 456 -6.13 -6.68 -8.90
CA VAL A 456 -5.89 -7.19 -7.54
C VAL A 456 -4.50 -6.74 -7.11
N GLY A 457 -4.35 -6.25 -5.87
CA GLY A 457 -3.05 -5.75 -5.40
C GLY A 457 -3.11 -5.21 -3.98
N THR A 458 -2.30 -4.18 -3.70
CA THR A 458 -2.13 -3.58 -2.37
C THR A 458 -2.84 -2.22 -2.18
N ILE A 459 -3.15 -1.51 -3.28
CA ILE A 459 -3.65 -0.13 -3.32
C ILE A 459 -5.05 0.00 -2.70
N ASN A 460 -5.19 0.72 -1.59
CA ASN A 460 -6.50 1.06 -1.00
C ASN A 460 -7.15 2.30 -1.66
N LEU A 461 -8.44 2.53 -1.43
CA LEU A 461 -9.12 3.78 -1.79
C LEU A 461 -9.00 4.83 -0.67
N ASP A 462 -7.76 5.20 -0.32
CA ASP A 462 -7.44 6.27 0.62
C ASP A 462 -6.22 7.10 0.18
N TYR A 463 -6.05 8.28 0.79
CA TYR A 463 -4.94 9.19 0.47
C TYR A 463 -3.55 8.56 0.69
N ARG A 464 -3.39 7.66 1.66
CA ARG A 464 -2.09 7.04 1.93
C ARG A 464 -1.68 6.17 0.76
N SER A 465 -2.56 5.27 0.33
CA SER A 465 -2.31 4.41 -0.82
C SER A 465 -2.20 5.18 -2.14
N LEU A 466 -3.04 6.19 -2.38
CA LEU A 466 -3.07 6.91 -3.66
C LEU A 466 -1.99 8.00 -3.82
N TYR A 467 -1.34 8.44 -2.73
CA TYR A 467 -0.38 9.57 -2.76
C TYR A 467 0.91 9.37 -1.96
N HIS A 468 0.94 8.48 -0.98
CA HIS A 468 2.02 8.42 0.01
C HIS A 468 2.71 7.05 0.11
N HIS A 469 2.10 5.94 -0.29
CA HIS A 469 2.73 4.63 -0.18
C HIS A 469 3.32 4.17 -1.50
N PHE A 470 4.38 3.38 -1.43
CA PHE A 470 4.73 2.49 -2.52
C PHE A 470 3.70 1.37 -2.51
N GLU A 471 3.06 1.14 -3.64
CA GLU A 471 2.00 0.16 -3.82
C GLU A 471 2.28 -0.68 -5.06
N CYS A 472 1.62 -1.83 -5.19
CA CYS A 472 1.67 -2.62 -6.41
C CYS A 472 0.34 -3.35 -6.65
N ALA A 473 0.09 -3.71 -7.90
CA ALA A 473 -1.06 -4.51 -8.27
C ALA A 473 -0.81 -5.20 -9.61
N THR A 474 -1.74 -6.07 -9.99
CA THR A 474 -1.81 -6.66 -11.32
C THR A 474 -3.13 -6.28 -11.97
N TYR A 475 -3.05 -5.61 -13.12
CA TYR A 475 -4.18 -5.42 -14.03
C TYR A 475 -4.31 -6.64 -14.93
N LEU A 476 -5.53 -7.16 -15.05
CA LEU A 476 -5.89 -8.35 -15.81
C LEU A 476 -6.88 -7.94 -16.91
N TYR A 477 -6.61 -8.33 -18.15
CA TYR A 477 -7.48 -8.05 -19.29
C TYR A 477 -7.79 -9.32 -20.08
N ARG A 478 -9.07 -9.70 -20.16
CA ARG A 478 -9.57 -10.91 -20.84
C ARG A 478 -8.94 -12.23 -20.35
N VAL A 479 -8.47 -12.26 -19.11
CA VAL A 479 -7.95 -13.48 -18.44
C VAL A 479 -9.12 -14.25 -17.83
N SER A 480 -9.20 -15.56 -18.06
CA SER A 480 -10.26 -16.46 -17.58
C SER A 480 -10.55 -16.33 -16.08
N VAL A 481 -9.49 -16.16 -15.27
CA VAL A 481 -9.54 -16.02 -13.81
C VAL A 481 -10.44 -14.88 -13.33
N ILE A 482 -10.75 -13.88 -14.17
CA ILE A 482 -11.67 -12.77 -13.83
C ILE A 482 -13.05 -13.31 -13.41
N ALA A 483 -13.48 -14.46 -13.97
CA ALA A 483 -14.72 -15.12 -13.56
C ALA A 483 -14.70 -15.55 -12.07
N ASP A 484 -13.57 -16.04 -11.58
CA ASP A 484 -13.41 -16.46 -10.18
C ASP A 484 -13.43 -15.26 -9.23
N ILE A 485 -12.85 -14.13 -9.63
CA ILE A 485 -12.89 -12.87 -8.86
C ILE A 485 -14.34 -12.33 -8.81
N VAL A 486 -15.11 -12.43 -9.90
CA VAL A 486 -16.54 -12.07 -9.92
C VAL A 486 -17.36 -12.99 -9.01
N ASN A 487 -17.11 -14.31 -9.06
CA ASN A 487 -17.79 -15.28 -8.19
C ASN A 487 -17.51 -14.98 -6.71
N ASP A 488 -16.25 -14.71 -6.37
CA ASP A 488 -15.83 -14.36 -5.01
C ASP A 488 -16.50 -13.07 -4.49
N PHE A 489 -16.52 -12.01 -5.31
CA PHE A 489 -17.26 -10.79 -4.99
C PHE A 489 -18.74 -11.08 -4.71
N ASN A 490 -19.38 -11.93 -5.53
CA ASN A 490 -20.78 -12.29 -5.36
C ASN A 490 -21.03 -13.08 -4.06
N GLU A 491 -20.15 -14.01 -3.67
CA GLU A 491 -20.27 -14.71 -2.38
C GLU A 491 -20.08 -13.76 -1.20
N ALA A 492 -19.08 -12.87 -1.25
CA ALA A 492 -18.90 -11.84 -0.22
C ALA A 492 -20.12 -10.90 -0.14
N GLN A 493 -20.73 -10.53 -1.27
CA GLN A 493 -21.92 -9.69 -1.32
C GLN A 493 -23.14 -10.39 -0.67
N LYS A 494 -23.32 -11.71 -0.85
CA LYS A 494 -24.41 -12.47 -0.17
C LYS A 494 -24.28 -12.44 1.36
N GLN A 495 -23.05 -12.33 1.87
CA GLN A 495 -22.74 -12.21 3.30
C GLN A 495 -22.74 -10.76 3.80
N SER A 496 -23.14 -9.80 2.95
CA SER A 496 -23.04 -8.37 3.25
C SER A 496 -24.40 -7.68 3.39
N LEU A 497 -24.47 -6.69 4.28
CA LEU A 497 -25.64 -5.83 4.45
C LEU A 497 -25.62 -4.69 3.42
N LEU A 498 -26.66 -4.56 2.60
CA LEU A 498 -26.84 -3.39 1.73
C LEU A 498 -27.17 -2.15 2.57
N MET A 499 -26.34 -1.12 2.49
CA MET A 499 -26.50 0.10 3.26
C MET A 499 -27.65 0.97 2.74
N THR A 500 -28.35 1.63 3.66
CA THR A 500 -29.41 2.60 3.37
C THR A 500 -29.18 3.91 4.11
N SER A 501 -29.87 4.98 3.69
CA SER A 501 -29.86 6.28 4.37
C SER A 501 -30.25 6.20 5.85
N ASP A 502 -31.10 5.23 6.23
CA ASP A 502 -31.52 5.02 7.61
C ASP A 502 -30.37 4.49 8.47
N HIS A 503 -29.61 3.51 7.97
CA HIS A 503 -28.40 3.01 8.64
C HIS A 503 -27.38 4.15 8.88
N LEU A 504 -27.18 5.03 7.89
CA LEU A 504 -26.33 6.22 8.03
C LEU A 504 -26.88 7.27 9.02
N THR A 505 -28.19 7.26 9.27
CA THR A 505 -28.86 8.18 10.20
C THR A 505 -28.88 7.61 11.62
N GLN A 506 -29.01 6.29 11.78
CA GLN A 506 -29.04 5.60 13.07
C GLN A 506 -27.65 5.43 13.71
N ARG A 507 -26.55 5.57 12.96
CA ARG A 507 -25.18 5.47 13.50
C ARG A 507 -24.94 6.42 14.71
N PRO A 508 -24.09 6.03 15.68
CA PRO A 508 -23.84 6.82 16.89
C PRO A 508 -23.37 8.25 16.62
N TRP A 509 -23.78 9.20 17.47
CA TRP A 509 -23.47 10.62 17.31
C TRP A 509 -21.96 10.90 17.32
N TYR A 510 -21.19 10.17 18.13
CA TYR A 510 -19.74 10.35 18.22
C TYR A 510 -19.04 9.95 16.92
N GLN A 511 -19.51 8.92 16.21
CA GLN A 511 -18.97 8.57 14.88
C GLN A 511 -19.25 9.66 13.84
N LYS A 512 -20.44 10.29 13.90
CA LYS A 512 -20.78 11.44 13.03
C LYS A 512 -19.84 12.62 13.27
N LEU A 513 -19.60 12.95 14.54
CA LEU A 513 -18.72 14.05 14.93
C LEU A 513 -17.26 13.78 14.57
N ILE A 514 -16.74 12.59 14.92
CA ILE A 514 -15.38 12.17 14.57
C ILE A 514 -15.19 12.21 13.05
N GLY A 515 -16.07 11.59 12.27
CA GLY A 515 -15.97 11.59 10.82
C GLY A 515 -15.96 13.00 10.22
N LEU A 516 -16.79 13.92 10.74
CA LEU A 516 -16.84 15.31 10.26
C LEU A 516 -15.56 16.10 10.59
N LEU A 517 -15.09 16.03 11.84
CA LEU A 517 -13.84 16.70 12.26
C LEU A 517 -12.64 16.14 11.51
N VAL A 518 -12.58 14.82 11.37
CA VAL A 518 -11.50 14.10 10.70
C VAL A 518 -11.50 14.37 9.20
N ARG A 519 -12.66 14.57 8.54
CA ARG A 519 -12.71 14.89 7.09
C ARG A 519 -11.92 16.15 6.72
N ILE A 520 -11.79 17.11 7.63
CA ILE A 520 -10.99 18.33 7.44
C ILE A 520 -9.49 18.02 7.30
N ILE A 521 -9.02 16.97 7.99
CA ILE A 521 -7.61 16.54 8.03
C ILE A 521 -7.38 15.17 7.38
N ALA A 522 -8.39 14.58 6.73
CA ALA A 522 -8.30 13.28 6.06
C ALA A 522 -7.11 13.14 5.11
N PRO A 523 -6.66 14.19 4.39
CA PRO A 523 -5.47 14.13 3.53
C PRO A 523 -4.13 14.20 4.27
N LEU A 524 -4.14 14.42 5.58
CA LEU A 524 -2.98 14.28 6.48
C LEU A 524 -2.91 12.90 7.15
N LEU A 525 -3.95 12.06 6.98
CA LEU A 525 -4.07 10.74 7.59
C LEU A 525 -3.59 9.65 6.65
#